data_AF-A0A3S4YJ50-F1
#
_entry.id   AF-A0A3S4YJ50-F1
#
_cell.length_a   1.000
_cell.length_b   1.000
_cell.length_c   1.000
_cell.angle_alpha   90.00
_cell.angle_beta   90.00
_cell.angle_gamma   90.00
#
_symmetry.space_group_name_H-M   'P 1'
#
loop_
_entity.id
_entity.type
_entity.pdbx_description
1 polymer ?
#
loop_
_entity_poly.entity_id
_entity_poly.type
_entity_poly.pdbx_seq_one_letter_code
_entity_poly.pdbx_strand_id
1 'polypeptide(L)'
;MNTIDALYTIKYNPFKYSKYLVTFYSELTGVEQNLLLLPLLIPLFTHPIFKNKRIIKTSSLHTIFFNSKELYDLQERIESLRRLTSESMQYCLVNQWLYIEQDDLSVYSAQDIENIKIARNYAKLFSNHSVYEIYTLLGVKP
;
A
#
# COMPACT_ATOMS: atom_id res chain seq x y z
N MET A 1 -1.85 1.16 -29.37
CA MET A 1 -1.73 1.88 -28.09
C MET A 1 -2.05 3.33 -28.38
N ASN A 2 -3.19 3.83 -27.89
CA ASN A 2 -3.59 5.22 -28.13
C ASN A 2 -2.92 6.16 -27.10
N THR A 3 -3.02 7.47 -27.28
CA THR A 3 -2.42 8.47 -26.38
C THR A 3 -2.95 8.37 -24.94
N ILE A 4 -4.22 7.98 -24.78
CA ILE A 4 -4.85 7.80 -23.45
C ILE A 4 -4.23 6.60 -22.74
N ASP A 5 -4.02 5.48 -23.43
CA ASP A 5 -3.37 4.27 -22.90
C ASP A 5 -1.92 4.57 -22.48
N ALA A 6 -1.21 5.37 -23.28
CA ALA A 6 0.15 5.77 -22.97
C ALA A 6 0.22 6.65 -21.70
N LEU A 7 -0.66 7.64 -21.59
CA LEU A 7 -0.76 8.47 -20.39
C LEU A 7 -1.16 7.66 -19.16
N TYR A 8 -2.08 6.71 -19.33
CA TYR A 8 -2.49 5.79 -18.27
C TYR A 8 -1.31 4.94 -17.79
N THR A 9 -0.54 4.35 -18.72
CA THR A 9 0.62 3.51 -18.41
C THR A 9 1.73 4.31 -17.72
N ILE A 10 1.99 5.55 -18.14
CA ILE A 10 2.95 6.44 -17.50
C ILE A 10 2.53 6.76 -16.06
N LYS A 11 1.23 7.05 -15.85
CA LYS A 11 0.70 7.38 -14.53
C LYS A 11 0.67 6.18 -13.59
N TYR A 12 0.23 5.04 -14.09
CA TYR A 12 0.01 3.76 -13.41
C TYR A 12 1.04 2.73 -13.84
N ASN A 13 2.30 3.00 -13.49
CA ASN A 13 3.43 2.18 -13.89
C ASN A 13 3.90 1.27 -12.75
N PRO A 14 3.98 -0.06 -12.94
CA PRO A 14 4.49 -1.00 -11.94
C PRO A 14 5.85 -0.61 -11.36
N PHE A 15 6.80 -0.18 -12.19
CA PHE A 15 8.15 0.20 -11.76
C PHE A 15 8.15 1.35 -10.76
N LYS A 16 7.21 2.29 -10.92
CA LYS A 16 7.04 3.41 -9.99
C LYS A 16 6.48 2.91 -8.66
N TYR A 17 5.42 2.12 -8.69
CA TYR A 17 4.73 1.70 -7.47
C TYR A 17 5.45 0.58 -6.72
N SER A 18 6.33 -0.19 -7.37
CA SER A 18 7.25 -1.10 -6.71
C SER A 18 8.10 -0.40 -5.65
N LYS A 19 8.59 0.82 -5.95
CA LYS A 19 9.34 1.62 -4.97
C LYS A 19 8.49 2.00 -3.76
N TYR A 20 7.19 2.24 -3.95
CA TYR A 20 6.27 2.53 -2.84
C TYR A 20 6.09 1.29 -1.96
N LEU A 21 5.95 0.11 -2.55
CA LEU A 21 5.83 -1.15 -1.81
C LEU A 21 7.10 -1.42 -0.99
N VAL A 22 8.28 -1.28 -1.61
CA VAL A 22 9.57 -1.46 -0.92
C VAL A 22 9.71 -0.49 0.26
N THR A 23 9.42 0.79 0.03
CA THR A 23 9.44 1.81 1.11
C THR A 23 8.47 1.47 2.24
N PHE A 24 7.29 0.94 1.91
CA PHE A 24 6.29 0.58 2.91
C PHE A 24 6.78 -0.59 3.77
N TYR A 25 7.20 -1.69 3.13
CA TYR A 25 7.65 -2.90 3.84
C TYR A 25 9.01 -2.73 4.53
N SER A 26 9.87 -1.79 4.12
CA SER A 26 11.12 -1.49 4.83
C SER A 26 10.89 -0.74 6.15
N GLU A 27 9.77 -0.02 6.28
CA GLU A 27 9.43 0.78 7.47
C GLU A 27 8.32 0.14 8.32
N LEU A 28 7.66 -0.90 7.83
CA LEU A 28 6.58 -1.60 8.53
C LEU A 28 7.16 -2.48 9.64
N THR A 29 6.57 -2.41 10.83
CA THR A 29 7.05 -3.14 12.00
C THR A 29 5.90 -3.67 12.85
N GLY A 30 6.07 -4.87 13.43
CA GLY A 30 5.09 -5.43 14.36
C GLY A 30 3.73 -5.77 13.74
N VAL A 31 3.71 -6.16 12.46
CA VAL A 31 2.48 -6.59 11.76
C VAL A 31 2.70 -8.00 11.23
N GLU A 32 1.98 -8.95 11.81
CA GLU A 32 1.93 -10.36 11.35
C GLU A 32 1.09 -10.48 10.07
N GLN A 33 1.39 -11.47 9.23
CA GLN A 33 0.66 -11.74 7.97
C GLN A 33 0.56 -10.51 7.06
N ASN A 34 1.59 -9.66 7.08
CA ASN A 34 1.56 -8.33 6.45
C ASN A 34 1.44 -8.36 4.91
N LEU A 35 1.62 -9.52 4.28
CA LEU A 35 1.33 -9.73 2.86
C LEU A 35 -0.13 -9.41 2.55
N LEU A 36 -1.04 -9.68 3.50
CA LEU A 36 -2.46 -9.43 3.34
C LEU A 36 -2.79 -7.93 3.22
N LEU A 37 -1.88 -7.02 3.59
CA LEU A 37 -2.08 -5.58 3.39
C LEU A 37 -1.88 -5.14 1.92
N LEU A 38 -1.22 -5.96 1.10
CA LEU A 38 -0.80 -5.62 -0.27
C LEU A 38 -1.95 -5.02 -1.12
N PRO A 39 -3.18 -5.57 -1.13
CA PRO A 39 -4.28 -5.01 -1.92
C PRO A 39 -4.62 -3.56 -1.56
N LEU A 40 -4.38 -3.14 -0.32
CA LEU A 40 -4.74 -1.81 0.19
C LEU A 40 -3.72 -0.73 -0.19
N LEU A 41 -2.46 -1.10 -0.39
CA LEU A 41 -1.33 -0.16 -0.41
C LEU A 41 -1.43 0.86 -1.54
N ILE A 42 -1.44 0.40 -2.80
CA ILE A 42 -1.51 1.33 -3.95
C ILE A 42 -2.83 2.12 -3.98
N PRO A 43 -4.01 1.53 -3.73
CA PRO A 43 -5.26 2.28 -3.60
C PRO A 43 -5.16 3.44 -2.61
N LEU A 44 -4.56 3.22 -1.43
CA LEU A 44 -4.37 4.26 -0.41
C LEU A 44 -3.33 5.30 -0.83
N PHE A 45 -2.19 4.89 -1.38
CA PHE A 45 -1.13 5.81 -1.81
C PHE A 45 -1.56 6.74 -2.95
N THR A 46 -2.55 6.31 -3.74
CA THR A 46 -3.06 7.05 -4.89
C THR A 46 -4.42 7.69 -4.66
N HIS A 47 -5.04 7.46 -3.51
CA HIS A 47 -6.36 7.98 -3.20
C HIS A 47 -6.35 9.51 -3.23
N PRO A 48 -7.29 10.18 -3.92
CA PRO A 48 -7.32 11.64 -4.02
C PRO A 48 -7.31 12.35 -2.65
N ILE A 49 -8.02 11.75 -1.68
CA ILE A 49 -8.14 12.25 -0.31
C ILE A 49 -6.95 11.81 0.54
N PHE A 50 -6.74 10.50 0.68
CA PHE A 50 -5.77 9.94 1.61
C PHE A 50 -4.31 10.20 1.22
N LYS A 51 -4.02 10.39 -0.07
CA LYS A 51 -2.67 10.75 -0.52
C LYS A 51 -2.16 12.06 0.09
N ASN A 52 -3.07 13.00 0.34
CA ASN A 52 -2.74 14.32 0.84
C ASN A 52 -3.00 14.47 2.34
N LYS A 53 -3.50 13.42 3.02
CA LYS A 53 -3.71 13.48 4.46
C LYS A 53 -2.38 13.60 5.19
N ARG A 54 -2.34 14.53 6.15
CA ARG A 54 -1.16 14.76 6.98
C ARG A 54 -1.08 13.69 8.06
N ILE A 55 -0.35 12.62 7.77
CA ILE A 55 0.01 11.59 8.75
C ILE A 55 1.28 12.04 9.48
N ILE A 56 1.18 12.23 10.79
CA ILE A 56 2.30 12.54 11.69
C ILE A 56 2.47 11.42 12.72
N LYS A 57 3.54 11.45 13.51
CA LYS A 57 3.84 10.39 14.50
C LYS A 57 2.72 10.14 15.53
N THR A 58 1.91 11.15 15.83
CA THR A 58 0.80 11.06 16.78
C THR A 58 -0.55 10.77 16.11
N SER A 59 -0.58 10.62 14.78
CA SER A 59 -1.79 10.22 14.06
C SER A 59 -2.12 8.77 14.41
N SER A 60 -3.38 8.50 14.70
CA SER A 60 -3.90 7.14 14.84
C SER A 60 -4.74 6.76 13.61
N LEU A 61 -4.89 5.46 13.38
CA LEU A 61 -5.77 4.93 12.34
C LEU A 61 -7.16 5.58 12.39
N HIS A 62 -7.79 5.64 13.57
CA HIS A 62 -9.10 6.28 13.75
C HIS A 62 -9.13 7.74 13.33
N THR A 63 -8.09 8.53 13.64
CA THR A 63 -8.06 9.95 13.26
C THR A 63 -7.90 10.14 11.75
N ILE A 64 -7.10 9.29 11.10
CA ILE A 64 -6.86 9.37 9.65
C ILE A 64 -8.08 8.90 8.86
N PHE A 65 -8.81 7.90 9.35
CA PHE A 65 -9.96 7.28 8.67
C PHE A 65 -11.32 7.63 9.29
N PHE A 66 -11.41 8.71 10.07
CA PHE A 66 -12.62 9.08 10.83
C PHE A 66 -13.88 9.25 9.96
N ASN A 67 -13.73 9.80 8.75
CA ASN A 67 -14.86 10.08 7.86
C ASN A 67 -15.13 8.88 6.95
N SER A 68 -16.09 8.03 7.34
CA SER A 68 -16.45 6.82 6.61
C SER A 68 -16.88 7.06 5.16
N LYS A 69 -17.44 8.24 4.85
CA LYS A 69 -17.82 8.61 3.47
C LYS A 69 -16.62 8.69 2.52
N GLU A 70 -15.44 8.99 3.05
CA GLU A 70 -14.19 9.05 2.26
C GLU A 70 -13.65 7.66 1.89
N LEU A 71 -14.23 6.59 2.44
CA LEU A 71 -13.82 5.20 2.21
C LEU A 71 -14.75 4.46 1.23
N TYR A 72 -15.86 5.05 0.80
CA TYR A 72 -16.89 4.36 0.02
C TYR A 72 -16.39 3.85 -1.33
N ASP A 73 -15.47 4.56 -1.99
CA ASP A 73 -14.87 4.14 -3.25
C ASP A 73 -13.65 3.23 -3.06
N LEU A 74 -13.18 3.02 -1.83
CA LEU A 74 -11.93 2.29 -1.58
C LEU A 74 -11.99 0.85 -2.10
N GLN A 75 -13.12 0.17 -1.93
CA GLN A 75 -13.31 -1.20 -2.44
C GLN A 75 -13.19 -1.26 -3.98
N GLU A 76 -13.88 -0.36 -4.69
CA GLU A 76 -13.80 -0.26 -6.16
C GLU A 76 -12.37 0.09 -6.62
N ARG A 77 -11.66 0.92 -5.86
CA ARG A 77 -10.26 1.25 -6.12
C ARG A 77 -9.32 0.06 -5.94
N ILE A 78 -9.55 -0.77 -4.92
CA ILE A 78 -8.79 -2.02 -4.73
C ILE A 78 -8.98 -2.93 -5.94
N GLU A 79 -10.21 -3.11 -6.40
CA GLU A 79 -10.52 -3.97 -7.54
C GLU A 79 -9.91 -3.43 -8.84
N SER A 80 -10.08 -2.14 -9.12
CA SER A 80 -9.55 -1.50 -10.34
C SER A 80 -8.02 -1.43 -10.40
N LEU A 81 -7.34 -1.33 -9.24
CA LEU A 81 -5.87 -1.26 -9.17
C LEU A 81 -5.21 -2.60 -8.85
N ARG A 82 -5.97 -3.69 -8.67
CA ARG A 82 -5.47 -5.03 -8.34
C ARG A 82 -4.34 -5.49 -9.25
N ARG A 83 -4.50 -5.25 -10.56
CA ARG A 83 -3.49 -5.63 -11.57
C ARG A 83 -2.18 -4.86 -11.36
N LEU A 84 -2.26 -3.54 -11.18
CA LEU A 84 -1.10 -2.69 -10.91
C LEU A 84 -0.38 -3.12 -9.64
N THR A 85 -1.12 -3.41 -8.56
CA THR A 85 -0.56 -3.92 -7.30
C THR A 85 0.18 -5.24 -7.50
N SER A 86 -0.42 -6.17 -8.24
CA SER A 86 0.18 -7.47 -8.52
C SER A 86 1.45 -7.35 -9.36
N GLU A 87 1.41 -6.57 -10.44
CA GLU A 87 2.57 -6.34 -11.31
C GLU A 87 3.70 -5.61 -10.57
N SER A 88 3.37 -4.64 -9.71
CA SER A 88 4.37 -3.97 -8.86
C SER A 88 5.03 -4.92 -7.87
N MET A 89 4.26 -5.81 -7.23
CA MET A 89 4.81 -6.80 -6.32
C MET A 89 5.69 -7.81 -7.05
N GLN A 90 5.24 -8.34 -8.20
CA GLN A 90 6.04 -9.24 -9.04
C GLN A 90 7.38 -8.61 -9.44
N TYR A 91 7.36 -7.34 -9.84
CA TYR A 91 8.60 -6.63 -10.16
C TYR A 91 9.54 -6.54 -8.95
N CYS A 92 9.03 -6.29 -7.73
CA CYS A 92 9.85 -6.31 -6.52
C CYS A 92 10.49 -7.69 -6.29
N LEU A 93 9.73 -8.78 -6.48
CA LEU A 93 10.21 -10.15 -6.26
C LEU A 93 11.29 -10.56 -7.26
N VAL A 94 11.07 -10.27 -8.55
CA VAL A 94 12.04 -10.59 -9.62
C VAL A 94 13.37 -9.87 -9.41
N ASN A 95 13.32 -8.64 -8.89
CA ASN A 95 14.52 -7.86 -8.58
C ASN A 95 15.07 -8.11 -7.17
N GLN A 96 14.49 -9.05 -6.41
CA GLN A 96 14.91 -9.39 -5.05
C GLN A 96 14.90 -8.20 -4.08
N TRP A 97 13.98 -7.25 -4.31
CA TRP A 97 13.80 -6.08 -3.43
C TRP A 97 12.91 -6.41 -2.23
N LEU A 98 11.94 -7.30 -2.45
CA LEU A 98 11.07 -7.85 -1.42
C LEU A 98 11.19 -9.38 -1.44
N TYR A 99 11.00 -10.00 -0.30
CA TYR A 99 10.86 -11.44 -0.13
C TYR A 99 9.52 -11.75 0.53
N ILE A 100 8.92 -12.87 0.14
CA ILE A 100 7.71 -13.40 0.79
C ILE A 100 8.14 -14.66 1.53
N GLU A 101 7.85 -14.71 2.82
CA GLU A 101 7.81 -15.95 3.58
C GLU A 101 6.40 -16.52 3.48
N GLN A 102 6.29 -17.74 2.97
CA GLN A 102 4.99 -18.34 2.62
C GLN A 102 4.29 -18.93 3.84
N ASP A 103 5.06 -19.40 4.82
CA ASP A 103 4.53 -20.10 5.99
C ASP A 103 3.76 -19.15 6.93
N ASP A 104 4.22 -17.90 7.06
CA ASP A 104 3.62 -16.89 7.94
C ASP A 104 2.95 -15.72 7.19
N LEU A 105 2.97 -15.75 5.85
CA LEU A 105 2.45 -14.70 4.97
C LEU A 105 3.08 -13.32 5.25
N SER A 106 4.38 -13.31 5.56
CA SER A 106 5.13 -12.07 5.79
C SER A 106 5.90 -11.63 4.55
N VAL A 107 5.98 -10.33 4.37
CA VAL A 107 6.83 -9.66 3.38
C VAL A 107 7.94 -8.93 4.11
N TYR A 108 9.16 -9.11 3.62
CA TYR A 108 10.35 -8.45 4.14
C TYR A 108 11.02 -7.65 3.04
N SER A 109 11.55 -6.47 3.39
CA SER A 109 12.36 -5.69 2.47
C SER A 109 13.82 -6.06 2.56
N ALA A 110 14.44 -6.33 1.42
CA ALA A 110 15.87 -6.59 1.29
C ALA A 110 16.71 -5.31 1.27
N GLN A 111 16.08 -4.20 0.88
CA GLN A 111 16.73 -2.93 0.60
C GLN A 111 15.87 -1.77 1.10
N ASP A 112 16.52 -0.66 1.44
CA ASP A 112 15.86 0.64 1.55
C ASP A 112 16.21 1.46 0.30
N ILE A 113 15.33 1.40 -0.70
CA ILE A 113 15.63 1.92 -2.05
C ILE A 113 15.41 3.43 -2.10
N GLU A 114 14.29 3.93 -1.56
CA GLU A 114 13.92 5.36 -1.64
C GLU A 114 13.04 5.80 -0.47
N ASN A 115 13.15 7.08 -0.12
CA ASN A 115 12.29 7.71 0.88
C ASN A 115 11.01 8.24 0.25
N ILE A 116 10.04 7.36 0.00
CA ILE A 116 8.70 7.75 -0.43
C ILE A 116 7.84 8.08 0.79
N LYS A 117 7.77 9.38 1.12
CA LYS A 117 7.12 9.91 2.33
C LYS A 117 5.74 9.33 2.63
N ILE A 118 4.87 9.21 1.63
CA ILE A 118 3.52 8.67 1.83
C ILE A 118 3.55 7.19 2.23
N ALA A 119 4.33 6.36 1.53
CA ALA A 119 4.44 4.93 1.83
C ALA A 119 5.00 4.71 3.24
N ARG A 120 6.07 5.43 3.59
CA ARG A 120 6.63 5.42 4.95
C ARG A 120 5.62 5.84 6.02
N ASN A 121 4.86 6.89 5.75
CA ASN A 121 3.87 7.39 6.70
C ASN A 121 2.76 6.36 6.95
N TYR A 122 2.31 5.69 5.89
CA TYR A 122 1.35 4.59 6.00
C TYR A 122 1.92 3.38 6.73
N ALA A 123 3.18 3.01 6.47
CA ALA A 123 3.86 1.94 7.18
C ALA A 123 3.86 2.20 8.69
N LYS A 124 4.26 3.40 9.11
CA LYS A 124 4.26 3.81 10.52
C LYS A 124 2.86 3.87 11.14
N LEU A 125 1.87 4.26 10.35
CA LEU A 125 0.47 4.29 10.77
C LEU A 125 -0.09 2.87 10.97
N PHE A 126 0.39 1.89 10.20
CA PHE A 126 -0.08 0.50 10.24
C PHE A 126 0.73 -0.36 11.20
N SER A 127 1.96 0.05 11.54
CA SER A 127 2.82 -0.67 12.49
C SER A 127 2.12 -0.94 13.82
N ASN A 128 2.32 -2.14 14.35
CA ASN A 128 1.72 -2.63 15.61
C ASN A 128 0.19 -2.75 15.60
N HIS A 129 -0.45 -2.67 14.44
CA HIS A 129 -1.86 -2.99 14.27
C HIS A 129 -2.01 -4.33 13.55
N SER A 130 -3.02 -5.10 13.93
CA SER A 130 -3.31 -6.34 13.21
C SER A 130 -3.90 -6.03 11.83
N VAL A 131 -3.66 -6.92 10.86
CA VAL A 131 -4.29 -6.82 9.53
C VAL A 131 -5.82 -6.72 9.66
N TYR A 132 -6.41 -7.52 10.55
CA TYR A 132 -7.84 -7.52 10.81
C TYR A 132 -8.37 -6.14 11.27
N GLU A 133 -7.68 -5.48 12.20
CA GLU A 133 -8.03 -4.13 12.65
C GLU A 133 -8.03 -3.12 11.50
N ILE A 134 -6.99 -3.17 10.66
CA ILE A 134 -6.82 -2.25 9.53
C ILE A 134 -7.98 -2.44 8.53
N TYR A 135 -8.28 -3.68 8.16
CA TYR A 135 -9.38 -3.98 7.23
C TYR A 135 -10.74 -3.57 7.79
N THR A 136 -11.00 -3.88 9.07
CA THR A 136 -12.25 -3.54 9.74
C THR A 136 -12.47 -2.03 9.76
N LEU A 137 -11.42 -1.26 10.06
CA LEU A 137 -11.52 0.20 10.09
C LEU A 137 -11.73 0.80 8.70
N LEU A 138 -11.06 0.25 7.69
CA LEU A 138 -11.21 0.71 6.31
C LEU A 138 -12.56 0.32 5.70
N GLY A 139 -13.30 -0.62 6.30
CA GLY A 139 -14.60 -1.07 5.83
C GLY A 139 -14.55 -1.81 4.50
N VAL A 140 -13.41 -2.43 4.19
CA VAL A 140 -13.17 -3.17 2.93
C VAL A 140 -12.97 -4.65 3.21
N LYS A 141 -13.22 -5.48 2.19
CA LYS A 141 -13.04 -6.93 2.31
C LYS A 141 -11.64 -7.32 1.83
N PRO A 142 -10.94 -8.20 2.56
CA PRO A 142 -9.66 -8.77 2.13
C PRO A 142 -9.80 -9.62 0.86
#